data_AF-A0A960Q167-F1
#
_entry.id   AF-A0A960Q167-F1
#
_cell.length_a   1.000
_cell.length_b   1.000
_cell.length_c   1.000
_cell.angle_alpha   90.00
_cell.angle_beta   90.00
_cell.angle_gamma   90.00
#
_symmetry.space_group_name_H-M   'P 1'
#
loop_
_entity.id
_entity.type
_entity.pdbx_description
1 polymer ?
#
loop_
_entity_poly.entity_id
_entity_poly.type
_entity_poly.pdbx_seq_one_letter_code
_entity_poly.pdbx_strand_id
1 'polypeptide(L)'
;MPRQVKPTANGVIAEIADLLALLRRHQDGIFLYRGEDAASYPLRPKLGRQVPKEFDWSDIEETLIDAFKRRGAPYLTSRPRSELQWLTLAQHHGLATRLLDWTQNPLVALFFAVATADATSDCVLYALRTDEMLYVDDSESPFALGKVVLHEPSHVSPRVTAQRGVFSIHPDPTVAYKSKFLERWVVKRESVVQLLVDVETLGITYEAMFPGLDSVARQANADSLGI
;
A
#
# COMPACT_ATOMS: atom_id res chain seq x y z
N MET A 1 1.77 21.18 19.51
CA MET A 1 1.79 20.01 18.60
C MET A 1 1.53 18.76 19.45
N PRO A 2 0.41 18.04 19.32
CA PRO A 2 0.29 16.74 19.98
C PRO A 2 1.32 15.81 19.32
N ARG A 3 2.28 15.30 20.11
CA ARG A 3 3.21 14.26 19.67
C ARG A 3 2.37 13.09 19.16
N GLN A 4 2.45 12.79 17.87
CA GLN A 4 1.91 11.55 17.33
C GLN A 4 2.63 10.40 18.03
N VAL A 5 1.91 9.73 18.95
CA VAL A 5 2.41 8.54 19.64
C VAL A 5 2.59 7.47 18.57
N LYS A 6 3.85 7.14 18.27
CA LYS A 6 4.21 6.03 17.38
C LYS A 6 3.66 4.74 17.98
N PRO A 7 3.10 3.81 17.18
CA PRO A 7 2.83 2.47 17.66
C PRO A 7 4.14 1.86 18.17
N THR A 8 4.13 1.29 19.38
CA THR A 8 5.26 0.50 19.89
C THR A 8 5.53 -0.65 18.94
N ALA A 9 6.79 -0.85 18.55
CA ALA A 9 7.16 -1.94 17.66
C ALA A 9 6.84 -3.30 18.30
N ASN A 10 6.28 -4.21 17.52
CA ASN A 10 6.03 -5.60 17.90
C ASN A 10 7.28 -6.48 17.77
N GLY A 11 8.24 -6.05 16.95
CA GLY A 11 9.54 -6.71 16.77
C GLY A 11 10.32 -6.16 15.58
N VAL A 12 11.31 -6.93 15.13
CA VAL A 12 12.24 -6.58 14.05
C VAL A 12 12.20 -7.67 12.96
N ILE A 13 12.34 -7.26 11.70
CA ILE A 13 12.64 -8.15 10.56
C ILE A 13 14.04 -7.76 10.07
N ALA A 14 15.00 -8.64 10.25
CA ALA A 14 16.39 -8.48 9.80
C ALA A 14 16.76 -9.47 8.69
N GLU A 15 16.05 -10.60 8.60
CA GLU A 15 16.22 -11.64 7.58
C GLU A 15 14.89 -12.30 7.21
N ILE A 16 14.85 -13.07 6.12
CA ILE A 16 13.64 -13.80 5.71
C ILE A 16 13.14 -14.76 6.80
N ALA A 17 14.04 -15.33 7.61
CA ALA A 17 13.64 -16.22 8.70
C ALA A 17 12.73 -15.52 9.73
N ASP A 18 12.96 -14.23 10.01
CA ASP A 18 12.09 -13.43 10.89
C ASP A 18 10.69 -13.28 10.30
N LEU A 19 10.60 -13.05 8.98
CA LEU A 19 9.32 -12.99 8.29
C LEU A 19 8.60 -14.34 8.37
N LEU A 20 9.29 -15.45 8.15
CA LEU A 20 8.68 -16.78 8.28
C LEU A 20 8.20 -17.06 9.71
N ALA A 21 8.95 -16.61 10.73
CA ALA A 21 8.53 -16.71 12.13
C ALA A 21 7.29 -15.85 12.43
N LEU A 22 7.18 -14.67 11.81
CA LEU A 22 5.96 -13.85 11.84
C LEU A 22 4.78 -14.61 11.22
N LEU A 23 4.93 -15.14 10.00
CA LEU A 23 3.85 -15.82 9.29
C LEU A 23 3.35 -17.06 10.02
N ARG A 24 4.21 -17.79 10.74
CA ARG A 24 3.80 -18.91 11.60
C ARG A 24 2.86 -18.49 12.72
N ARG A 25 3.02 -17.28 13.26
CA ARG A 25 2.12 -16.70 14.28
C ARG A 25 0.81 -16.17 13.71
N HIS A 26 0.74 -15.99 12.39
CA HIS A 26 -0.43 -15.48 11.68
C HIS A 26 -1.27 -16.58 11.03
N GLN A 27 -0.94 -17.86 11.26
CA GLN A 27 -1.61 -19.00 10.62
C GLN A 27 -3.08 -19.18 11.04
N ASP A 28 -3.49 -18.62 12.16
CA ASP A 28 -4.84 -18.75 12.74
C ASP A 28 -5.77 -17.57 12.40
N GLY A 29 -5.36 -16.68 11.49
CA GLY A 29 -6.14 -15.50 11.12
C GLY A 29 -5.92 -15.08 9.68
N ILE A 30 -6.70 -14.09 9.25
CA ILE A 30 -6.55 -13.48 7.93
C ILE A 30 -5.77 -12.20 8.11
N PHE A 31 -4.67 -12.07 7.39
CA PHE A 31 -3.77 -10.92 7.51
C PHE A 31 -3.55 -10.23 6.18
N LEU A 32 -3.52 -8.91 6.24
CA LEU A 32 -3.04 -8.03 5.18
C LEU A 32 -1.74 -7.37 5.61
N TYR A 33 -0.84 -7.15 4.66
CA TYR A 33 0.49 -6.62 4.91
C TYR A 33 0.71 -5.32 4.14
N ARG A 34 1.56 -4.44 4.67
CA ARG A 34 1.98 -3.20 4.00
C ARG A 34 3.42 -2.87 4.38
N GLY A 35 4.26 -2.63 3.38
CA GLY A 35 5.59 -2.07 3.56
C GLY A 35 5.60 -0.56 3.40
N GLU A 36 6.41 0.12 4.19
CA GLU A 36 6.76 1.52 3.99
C GLU A 36 8.27 1.69 4.14
N ASP A 37 8.86 2.46 3.24
CA ASP A 37 10.30 2.74 3.15
C ASP A 37 10.82 3.62 4.29
N ALA A 38 9.94 4.30 5.03
CA ALA A 38 10.30 5.02 6.24
C ALA A 38 9.40 4.68 7.43
N ALA A 39 10.03 4.14 8.48
CA ALA A 39 9.39 3.76 9.74
C ALA A 39 8.78 4.92 10.53
N SER A 40 9.04 6.16 10.11
CA SER A 40 8.55 7.41 10.72
C SER A 40 7.17 7.81 10.22
N TYR A 41 6.71 7.29 9.07
CA TYR A 41 5.44 7.71 8.49
C TYR A 41 4.24 7.11 9.23
N PRO A 42 3.25 7.94 9.60
CA PRO A 42 1.96 7.42 10.06
C PRO A 42 1.24 6.74 8.90
N LEU A 43 0.51 5.65 9.19
CA LEU A 43 -0.40 5.01 8.23
C LEU A 43 -1.56 5.96 7.90
N ARG A 44 -1.33 6.87 6.98
CA ARG A 44 -2.27 7.90 6.57
C ARG A 44 -2.37 7.91 5.04
N PRO A 45 -3.60 7.87 4.48
CA PRO A 45 -3.79 8.02 3.05
C PRO A 45 -3.06 9.21 2.45
N LYS A 46 -2.67 9.11 1.17
CA LYS A 46 -1.92 10.17 0.48
C LYS A 46 -2.64 11.51 0.52
N LEU A 47 -3.97 11.51 0.37
CA LEU A 47 -4.80 12.70 0.43
C LEU A 47 -4.61 13.46 1.76
N GLY A 48 -4.81 12.82 2.91
CA GLY A 48 -4.67 13.49 4.20
C GLY A 48 -3.23 13.81 4.61
N ARG A 49 -2.23 13.40 3.83
CA ARG A 49 -0.85 13.89 3.95
C ARG A 49 -0.62 15.18 3.17
N GLN A 50 -1.33 15.39 2.07
CA GLN A 50 -1.10 16.49 1.12
C GLN A 50 -2.09 17.64 1.25
N VAL A 51 -3.30 17.39 1.76
CA VAL A 51 -4.30 18.43 1.98
C VAL A 51 -3.84 19.39 3.09
N PRO A 52 -3.78 20.72 2.82
CA PRO A 52 -3.51 21.69 3.86
C PRO A 52 -4.68 21.75 4.85
N LYS A 53 -4.39 22.05 6.13
CA LYS A 53 -5.36 21.95 7.23
C LYS A 53 -6.52 22.93 7.11
N GLU A 54 -6.34 23.98 6.31
CA GLU A 54 -7.27 25.07 6.11
C GLU A 54 -8.37 24.72 5.09
N PHE A 55 -8.21 23.61 4.34
CA PHE A 55 -9.15 23.18 3.32
C PHE A 55 -9.91 21.95 3.74
N ASP A 56 -11.14 21.83 3.24
CA ASP A 56 -11.89 20.58 3.33
C ASP A 56 -11.26 19.55 2.38
N TRP A 57 -10.84 18.43 2.96
CA TRP A 57 -10.23 17.35 2.21
C TRP A 57 -11.24 16.63 1.31
N SER A 58 -12.55 16.64 1.65
CA SER A 58 -13.58 15.99 0.83
C SER A 58 -13.77 16.71 -0.49
N ASP A 59 -13.87 18.04 -0.45
CA ASP A 59 -14.03 18.90 -1.64
C ASP A 59 -12.82 18.78 -2.57
N ILE A 60 -11.62 18.68 -1.99
CA ILE A 60 -10.38 18.47 -2.74
C ILE A 60 -10.42 17.10 -3.44
N GLU A 61 -10.79 16.03 -2.74
CA GLU A 61 -10.83 14.69 -3.33
C GLU A 61 -11.83 14.59 -4.48
N GLU A 62 -13.03 15.14 -4.30
CA GLU A 62 -14.06 15.19 -5.34
C GLU A 62 -13.53 15.92 -6.58
N THR A 63 -12.92 17.10 -6.38
CA THR A 63 -12.31 17.88 -7.46
C THR A 63 -11.19 17.11 -8.18
N LEU A 64 -10.32 16.42 -7.43
CA LEU A 64 -9.22 15.63 -7.98
C LEU A 64 -9.74 14.45 -8.81
N ILE A 65 -10.73 13.72 -8.30
CA ILE A 65 -11.34 12.57 -8.97
C ILE A 65 -12.07 13.02 -10.24
N ASP A 66 -12.81 14.13 -10.20
CA ASP A 66 -13.51 14.64 -11.38
C ASP A 66 -12.55 15.14 -12.45
N ALA A 67 -11.45 15.79 -12.06
CA ALA A 67 -10.38 16.14 -12.97
C ALA A 67 -9.75 14.88 -13.59
N PHE A 68 -9.51 13.83 -12.80
CA PHE A 68 -8.98 12.55 -13.26
C PHE A 68 -9.94 11.86 -14.25
N LYS A 69 -11.25 11.79 -13.93
CA LYS A 69 -12.28 11.23 -14.83
C LYS A 69 -12.32 11.95 -16.17
N ARG A 70 -12.34 13.30 -16.16
CA ARG A 70 -12.41 14.11 -17.40
C ARG A 70 -11.15 13.98 -18.24
N ARG A 71 -9.96 14.05 -17.62
CA ARG A 71 -8.66 14.07 -18.33
C ARG A 71 -8.17 12.66 -18.69
N GLY A 72 -8.54 11.67 -17.91
CA GLY A 72 -8.15 10.27 -18.09
C GLY A 72 -8.96 9.53 -19.14
N ALA A 73 -10.17 10.00 -19.46
CA ALA A 73 -11.09 9.34 -20.39
C ALA A 73 -10.46 8.87 -21.73
N PRO A 74 -9.59 9.65 -22.41
CA PRO A 74 -8.96 9.21 -23.66
C PRO A 74 -7.96 8.05 -23.51
N TYR A 75 -7.48 7.78 -22.30
CA TYR A 75 -6.44 6.79 -22.01
C TYR A 75 -7.01 5.47 -21.44
N LEU A 76 -8.33 5.38 -21.30
CA LEU A 76 -8.98 4.21 -20.72
C LEU A 76 -9.15 3.10 -21.75
N THR A 77 -8.62 1.92 -21.44
CA THR A 77 -8.94 0.69 -22.18
C THR A 77 -10.35 0.20 -21.89
N SER A 78 -10.82 0.40 -20.65
CA SER A 78 -12.19 0.13 -20.24
C SER A 78 -12.65 1.19 -19.24
N ARG A 79 -13.92 1.59 -19.32
CA ARG A 79 -14.46 2.63 -18.44
C ARG A 79 -14.91 2.02 -17.10
N PRO A 80 -14.39 2.51 -15.95
CA PRO A 80 -14.89 2.13 -14.65
C PRO A 80 -16.39 2.40 -14.49
N ARG A 81 -17.10 1.46 -13.85
CA ARG A 81 -18.56 1.46 -13.71
C ARG A 81 -19.06 1.98 -12.38
N SER A 82 -18.20 2.04 -11.37
CA SER A 82 -18.53 2.57 -10.04
C SER A 82 -17.53 3.60 -9.56
N GLU A 83 -17.91 4.35 -8.53
CA GLU A 83 -17.03 5.32 -7.86
C GLU A 83 -15.79 4.65 -7.28
N LEU A 84 -15.95 3.44 -6.73
CA LEU A 84 -14.86 2.69 -6.12
C LEU A 84 -13.86 2.20 -7.17
N GLN A 85 -14.33 1.74 -8.32
CA GLN A 85 -13.44 1.39 -9.45
C GLN A 85 -12.68 2.62 -9.96
N TRP A 86 -13.34 3.79 -10.03
CA TRP A 86 -12.66 5.05 -10.37
C TRP A 86 -11.61 5.43 -9.33
N LEU A 87 -11.93 5.30 -8.04
CA LEU A 87 -11.03 5.64 -6.94
C LEU A 87 -9.80 4.72 -6.93
N THR A 88 -10.00 3.42 -7.09
CA THR A 88 -8.92 2.42 -7.21
C THR A 88 -8.03 2.70 -8.41
N LEU A 89 -8.62 2.99 -9.58
CA LEU A 89 -7.85 3.37 -10.77
C LEU A 89 -7.06 4.67 -10.56
N ALA A 90 -7.67 5.66 -9.92
CA ALA A 90 -7.00 6.93 -9.64
C ALA A 90 -5.80 6.75 -8.69
N GLN A 91 -5.99 6.00 -7.60
CA GLN A 91 -4.92 5.62 -6.66
C GLN A 91 -3.78 4.91 -7.38
N HIS A 92 -4.10 4.00 -8.28
CA HIS A 92 -3.13 3.25 -9.08
C HIS A 92 -2.20 4.13 -9.93
N HIS A 93 -2.75 5.22 -10.46
CA HIS A 93 -2.02 6.24 -11.21
C HIS A 93 -1.47 7.37 -10.34
N GLY A 94 -1.49 7.19 -9.01
CA GLY A 94 -0.84 8.07 -8.05
C GLY A 94 -1.64 9.30 -7.65
N LEU A 95 -2.94 9.38 -7.98
CA LEU A 95 -3.83 10.41 -7.46
C LEU A 95 -3.88 10.30 -5.93
N ALA A 96 -3.92 11.44 -5.24
CA ALA A 96 -4.05 11.46 -3.79
C ALA A 96 -5.49 11.09 -3.41
N THR A 97 -5.69 9.89 -2.87
CA THR A 97 -7.02 9.39 -2.46
C THR A 97 -7.07 9.09 -0.96
N ARG A 98 -8.27 8.78 -0.47
CA ARG A 98 -8.55 8.24 0.88
C ARG A 98 -8.18 6.77 1.06
N LEU A 99 -7.61 6.12 0.05
CA LEU A 99 -7.22 4.73 0.11
C LEU A 99 -5.85 4.56 0.76
N LEU A 100 -5.68 3.45 1.49
CA LEU A 100 -4.38 2.85 1.77
C LEU A 100 -4.30 1.49 1.11
N ASP A 101 -3.16 1.22 0.50
CA ASP A 101 -2.86 -0.04 -0.18
C ASP A 101 -2.36 -1.08 0.82
N TRP A 102 -2.85 -2.29 0.68
CA TRP A 102 -2.40 -3.46 1.41
C TRP A 102 -2.19 -4.59 0.39
N THR A 103 -1.45 -5.60 0.80
CA THR A 103 -1.27 -6.82 0.00
C THR A 103 -1.55 -8.04 0.86
N GLN A 104 -2.15 -9.06 0.24
CA GLN A 104 -2.27 -10.39 0.84
C GLN A 104 -0.93 -11.14 0.87
N ASN A 105 0.11 -10.65 0.15
CA ASN A 105 1.41 -11.29 0.08
C ASN A 105 2.45 -10.56 0.96
N PRO A 106 2.94 -11.20 2.04
CA PRO A 106 3.90 -10.59 2.95
C PRO A 106 5.27 -10.29 2.29
N LEU A 107 5.69 -11.06 1.28
CA LEU A 107 6.93 -10.78 0.55
C LEU A 107 6.78 -9.55 -0.35
N VAL A 108 5.59 -9.34 -0.92
CA VAL A 108 5.28 -8.11 -1.68
C VAL A 108 5.33 -6.89 -0.76
N ALA A 109 4.75 -6.99 0.43
CA ALA A 109 4.84 -5.92 1.43
C ALA A 109 6.30 -5.66 1.84
N LEU A 110 7.10 -6.70 2.06
CA LEU A 110 8.50 -6.54 2.39
C LEU A 110 9.28 -5.89 1.24
N PHE A 111 9.06 -6.30 -0.01
CA PHE A 111 9.61 -5.65 -1.19
C PHE A 111 9.31 -4.15 -1.21
N PHE A 112 8.05 -3.75 -0.98
CA PHE A 112 7.69 -2.33 -0.92
C PHE A 112 8.35 -1.57 0.24
N ALA A 113 8.67 -2.24 1.35
CA ALA A 113 9.41 -1.61 2.45
C ALA A 113 10.87 -1.35 2.09
N VAL A 114 11.50 -2.20 1.27
CA VAL A 114 12.96 -2.16 1.04
C VAL A 114 13.37 -1.61 -0.33
N ALA A 115 12.52 -1.71 -1.36
CA ALA A 115 12.88 -1.37 -2.74
C ALA A 115 13.14 0.12 -3.00
N THR A 116 12.56 1.00 -2.19
CA THR A 116 12.78 2.46 -2.27
C THR A 116 13.33 3.05 -0.97
N ALA A 117 13.81 2.19 -0.07
CA ALA A 117 14.41 2.59 1.20
C ALA A 117 15.57 3.56 1.01
N ASP A 118 15.55 4.64 1.77
CA ASP A 118 16.71 5.53 1.88
C ASP A 118 17.80 4.88 2.76
N ALA A 119 19.06 5.27 2.55
CA ALA A 119 20.18 4.70 3.31
C ALA A 119 20.24 5.17 4.79
N THR A 120 19.30 6.02 5.21
CA THR A 120 19.36 6.79 6.45
C THR A 120 18.32 6.38 7.49
N SER A 121 17.27 5.66 7.09
CA SER A 121 16.11 5.36 7.92
C SER A 121 15.82 3.87 7.96
N ASP A 122 15.36 3.40 9.13
CA ASP A 122 14.71 2.09 9.23
C ASP A 122 13.40 2.11 8.43
N CYS A 123 13.03 0.97 7.84
CA CYS A 123 11.76 0.77 7.15
C CYS A 123 10.76 0.06 8.09
N VAL A 124 9.55 -0.19 7.61
CA VAL A 124 8.51 -0.84 8.43
C VAL A 124 7.65 -1.78 7.61
N LEU A 125 7.35 -2.93 8.21
CA LEU A 125 6.36 -3.88 7.76
C LEU A 125 5.17 -3.84 8.73
N TYR A 126 3.99 -3.53 8.22
CA TYR A 126 2.75 -3.63 8.96
C TYR A 126 2.04 -4.95 8.64
N ALA A 127 1.43 -5.54 9.65
CA ALA A 127 0.51 -6.67 9.50
C ALA A 127 -0.80 -6.32 10.20
N LEU A 128 -1.92 -6.41 9.49
CA LEU A 128 -3.25 -6.12 9.98
C LEU A 128 -4.06 -7.40 9.97
N ARG A 129 -4.51 -7.85 11.15
CA ARG A 129 -5.49 -8.94 11.25
C ARG A 129 -6.87 -8.44 10.84
N THR A 130 -7.53 -9.09 9.88
CA THR A 130 -8.75 -8.61 9.22
C THR A 130 -9.98 -9.50 9.40
N ASP A 131 -9.92 -10.53 10.24
CA ASP A 131 -11.01 -11.48 10.49
C ASP A 131 -12.36 -10.79 10.80
N GLU A 132 -12.32 -9.67 11.53
CA GLU A 132 -13.51 -8.91 11.98
C GLU A 132 -13.80 -7.67 11.10
N MET A 133 -13.04 -7.46 10.01
CA MET A 133 -13.19 -6.28 9.17
C MET A 133 -14.24 -6.50 8.07
N LEU A 134 -15.02 -5.44 7.79
CA LEU A 134 -16.02 -5.47 6.72
C LEU A 134 -15.34 -5.29 5.37
N TYR A 135 -15.63 -6.20 4.44
CA TYR A 135 -15.32 -6.05 3.02
C TYR A 135 -16.53 -5.47 2.28
N VAL A 136 -16.28 -4.51 1.40
CA VAL A 136 -17.30 -3.90 0.52
C VAL A 136 -16.99 -4.22 -0.94
N ASP A 137 -18.05 -4.39 -1.73
CA ASP A 137 -17.96 -4.56 -3.17
C ASP A 137 -17.99 -3.22 -3.91
N ASP A 138 -17.88 -3.28 -5.24
CA ASP A 138 -17.84 -2.11 -6.11
C ASP A 138 -19.13 -1.26 -6.10
N SER A 139 -20.25 -1.76 -5.57
CA SER A 139 -21.54 -1.05 -5.56
C SER A 139 -21.65 -0.04 -4.43
N GLU A 140 -20.83 -0.16 -3.39
CA GLU A 140 -20.78 0.77 -2.27
C GLU A 140 -20.12 2.10 -2.68
N SER A 141 -20.67 3.21 -2.18
CA SER A 141 -20.04 4.52 -2.38
C SER A 141 -18.90 4.71 -1.36
N PRO A 142 -17.66 4.96 -1.79
CA PRO A 142 -16.54 5.21 -0.88
C PRO A 142 -16.72 6.51 -0.07
N PHE A 143 -17.66 7.36 -0.47
CA PHE A 143 -17.93 8.68 0.11
C PHE A 143 -18.94 8.65 1.27
N ALA A 144 -19.71 7.56 1.41
CA ALA A 144 -20.77 7.43 2.41
C ALA A 144 -20.40 6.55 3.62
N LEU A 145 -19.14 6.10 3.71
CA LEU A 145 -18.69 5.14 4.72
C LEU A 145 -18.42 5.83 6.06
N GLY A 146 -19.01 5.32 7.15
CA GLY A 146 -18.81 5.84 8.51
C GLY A 146 -17.67 5.17 9.31
N LYS A 147 -17.04 4.14 8.75
CA LYS A 147 -15.91 3.42 9.37
C LYS A 147 -14.92 2.93 8.31
N VAL A 148 -13.71 2.59 8.75
CA VAL A 148 -12.73 1.96 7.86
C VAL A 148 -13.23 0.58 7.43
N VAL A 149 -13.29 0.36 6.13
CA VAL A 149 -13.67 -0.91 5.50
C VAL A 149 -12.59 -1.34 4.51
N LEU A 150 -12.63 -2.60 4.10
CA LEU A 150 -11.72 -3.18 3.13
C LEU A 150 -12.42 -3.34 1.79
N HIS A 151 -11.66 -3.23 0.71
CA HIS A 151 -12.14 -3.41 -0.65
C HIS A 151 -11.09 -4.17 -1.45
N GLU A 152 -11.50 -5.30 -2.01
CA GLU A 152 -10.73 -6.07 -2.97
C GLU A 152 -11.29 -5.78 -4.37
N PRO A 153 -10.52 -5.15 -5.27
CA PRO A 153 -11.09 -4.69 -6.53
C PRO A 153 -11.39 -5.84 -7.49
N SER A 154 -12.56 -5.79 -8.14
CA SER A 154 -13.01 -6.84 -9.06
C SER A 154 -12.39 -6.73 -10.47
N HIS A 155 -12.08 -5.50 -10.92
CA HIS A 155 -11.48 -5.20 -12.21
C HIS A 155 -10.10 -4.62 -12.00
N VAL A 156 -9.11 -5.49 -12.08
CA VAL A 156 -7.73 -5.18 -11.71
C VAL A 156 -6.86 -5.06 -12.94
N SER A 157 -6.14 -3.94 -13.04
CA SER A 157 -5.01 -3.86 -13.96
C SER A 157 -4.00 -4.98 -13.62
N PRO A 158 -3.19 -5.44 -14.58
CA PRO A 158 -2.21 -6.50 -14.33
C PRO A 158 -1.34 -6.26 -13.09
N ARG A 159 -1.02 -4.99 -12.81
CA ARG A 159 -0.26 -4.56 -11.63
C ARG A 159 -1.00 -4.82 -10.31
N VAL A 160 -2.30 -4.54 -10.20
CA VAL A 160 -3.03 -4.81 -8.94
C VAL A 160 -3.13 -6.32 -8.67
N THR A 161 -3.34 -7.13 -9.71
CA THR A 161 -3.31 -8.59 -9.62
C THR A 161 -1.95 -9.09 -9.17
N ALA A 162 -0.87 -8.60 -9.80
CA ALA A 162 0.50 -9.01 -9.47
C ALA A 162 0.86 -8.71 -8.01
N GLN A 163 0.38 -7.57 -7.49
CA GLN A 163 0.62 -7.14 -6.12
C GLN A 163 -0.33 -7.77 -5.10
N ARG A 164 -1.36 -8.51 -5.52
CA ARG A 164 -2.47 -9.01 -4.68
C ARG A 164 -3.06 -7.90 -3.79
N GLY A 165 -3.37 -6.77 -4.44
CA GLY A 165 -3.74 -5.53 -3.78
C GLY A 165 -5.14 -5.55 -3.14
N VAL A 166 -5.23 -5.12 -1.89
CA VAL A 166 -6.46 -4.84 -1.16
C VAL A 166 -6.39 -3.41 -0.65
N PHE A 167 -7.49 -2.67 -0.66
CA PHE A 167 -7.52 -1.27 -0.21
C PHE A 167 -8.31 -1.16 1.08
N SER A 168 -7.81 -0.39 2.04
CA SER A 168 -8.66 0.12 3.13
C SER A 168 -9.16 1.51 2.75
N ILE A 169 -10.47 1.73 2.91
CA ILE A 169 -11.13 3.00 2.61
C ILE A 169 -11.31 3.77 3.91
N HIS A 170 -10.75 4.98 4.00
CA HIS A 170 -10.76 5.78 5.23
C HIS A 170 -11.84 6.87 5.15
N PRO A 171 -12.84 6.88 6.06
CA PRO A 171 -13.84 7.94 6.13
C PRO A 171 -13.25 9.33 6.35
N ASP A 172 -12.14 9.39 7.11
CA ASP A 172 -11.35 10.61 7.29
C ASP A 172 -9.88 10.27 6.97
N PRO A 173 -9.39 10.65 5.78
CA PRO A 173 -8.03 10.36 5.36
C PRO A 173 -6.98 11.21 6.08
N THR A 174 -7.38 12.24 6.83
CA THR A 174 -6.47 13.09 7.62
C THR A 174 -6.09 12.44 8.95
N VAL A 175 -6.83 11.44 9.39
CA VAL A 175 -6.56 10.68 10.61
C VAL A 175 -5.63 9.52 10.28
N ALA A 176 -4.57 9.36 11.08
CA ALA A 176 -3.69 8.19 10.95
C ALA A 176 -4.44 6.94 11.43
N TYR A 177 -4.42 5.89 10.61
CA TYR A 177 -5.04 4.62 10.92
C TYR A 177 -4.41 3.99 12.16
N LYS A 178 -5.27 3.56 13.08
CA LYS A 178 -4.90 2.86 14.31
C LYS A 178 -5.88 1.73 14.53
N SER A 179 -5.36 0.57 14.89
CA SER A 179 -6.16 -0.59 15.27
C SER A 179 -5.40 -1.39 16.33
N LYS A 180 -6.13 -2.03 17.25
CA LYS A 180 -5.55 -3.01 18.18
C LYS A 180 -5.06 -4.28 17.47
N PHE A 181 -5.54 -4.50 16.25
CA PHE A 181 -5.20 -5.63 15.38
C PHE A 181 -4.06 -5.31 14.40
N LEU A 182 -3.49 -4.10 14.50
CA LEU A 182 -2.38 -3.67 13.67
C LEU A 182 -1.07 -3.91 14.41
N GLU A 183 -0.21 -4.72 13.82
CA GLU A 183 1.15 -4.95 14.24
C GLU A 183 2.13 -4.11 13.41
N ARG A 184 3.20 -3.66 14.07
CA ARG A 184 4.28 -2.86 13.47
C ARG A 184 5.63 -3.54 13.67
N TRP A 185 6.26 -3.97 12.59
CA TRP A 185 7.55 -4.63 12.56
C TRP A 185 8.60 -3.72 11.93
N VAL A 186 9.68 -3.44 12.65
CA VAL A 186 10.76 -2.57 12.13
C VAL A 186 11.65 -3.40 11.21
N VAL A 187 11.88 -2.93 9.99
CA VAL A 187 12.88 -3.50 9.09
C VAL A 187 14.14 -2.64 9.23
N LYS A 188 15.23 -3.26 9.68
CA LYS A 188 16.46 -2.53 9.98
C LYS A 188 17.15 -2.06 8.71
N ARG A 189 17.62 -0.81 8.71
CA ARG A 189 18.31 -0.23 7.53
C ARG A 189 19.50 -1.08 7.09
N GLU A 190 20.24 -1.66 8.04
CA GLU A 190 21.39 -2.54 7.78
C GLU A 190 21.01 -3.83 7.05
N SER A 191 19.76 -4.26 7.14
CA SER A 191 19.23 -5.47 6.50
C SER A 191 18.60 -5.20 5.13
N VAL A 192 18.28 -3.95 4.79
CA VAL A 192 17.52 -3.57 3.59
C VAL A 192 18.10 -4.17 2.31
N VAL A 193 19.41 -4.05 2.11
CA VAL A 193 20.07 -4.53 0.88
C VAL A 193 19.95 -6.04 0.75
N GLN A 194 20.27 -6.79 1.81
CA GLN A 194 20.20 -8.25 1.79
C GLN A 194 18.74 -8.72 1.64
N LEU A 195 17.80 -8.10 2.35
CA LEU A 195 16.38 -8.43 2.25
C LEU A 195 15.83 -8.16 0.85
N LEU A 196 16.26 -7.10 0.17
CA LEU A 196 15.89 -6.83 -1.22
C LEU A 196 16.37 -7.96 -2.14
N VAL A 197 17.65 -8.34 -2.04
CA VAL A 197 18.21 -9.48 -2.80
C VAL A 197 17.44 -10.77 -2.52
N ASP A 198 17.12 -11.03 -1.25
CA ASP A 198 16.42 -12.25 -0.86
C ASP A 198 14.99 -12.29 -1.42
N VAL A 199 14.21 -11.20 -1.33
CA VAL A 199 12.84 -11.17 -1.88
C VAL A 199 12.83 -11.26 -3.41
N GLU A 200 13.81 -10.66 -4.08
CA GLU A 200 13.97 -10.77 -5.53
C GLU A 200 14.34 -12.19 -5.96
N THR A 201 15.25 -12.84 -5.22
CA THR A 201 15.60 -14.25 -5.40
C THR A 201 14.41 -15.18 -5.22
N LEU A 202 13.47 -14.81 -4.33
CA LEU A 202 12.20 -15.51 -4.13
C LEU A 202 11.13 -15.16 -5.17
N GLY A 203 11.46 -14.36 -6.19
CA GLY A 203 10.61 -14.04 -7.34
C GLY A 203 9.79 -12.76 -7.19
N ILE A 204 9.99 -11.96 -6.14
CA ILE A 204 9.35 -10.64 -5.99
C ILE A 204 10.27 -9.57 -6.57
N THR A 205 10.28 -9.46 -7.90
CA THR A 205 11.09 -8.47 -8.63
C THR A 205 10.29 -7.22 -8.98
N TYR A 206 10.99 -6.13 -9.32
CA TYR A 206 10.33 -4.91 -9.82
C TYR A 206 9.48 -5.20 -11.07
N GLU A 207 9.99 -6.01 -12.00
CA GLU A 207 9.23 -6.42 -13.19
C GLU A 207 7.95 -7.17 -12.85
N ALA A 208 8.03 -8.14 -11.92
CA ALA A 208 6.87 -8.89 -11.48
C ALA A 208 5.81 -7.97 -10.83
N MET A 209 6.23 -6.98 -10.04
CA MET A 209 5.33 -6.06 -9.34
C MET A 209 4.77 -4.93 -10.22
N PHE A 210 5.43 -4.62 -11.33
CA PHE A 210 5.06 -3.51 -12.21
C PHE A 210 4.95 -3.94 -13.69
N PRO A 211 4.09 -4.91 -14.06
CA PRO A 211 4.08 -5.46 -15.42
C PRO A 211 3.89 -4.39 -16.49
N GLY A 212 4.87 -4.28 -17.39
CA GLY A 212 4.85 -3.32 -18.50
C GLY A 212 6.22 -3.15 -19.15
N LEU A 213 6.27 -2.50 -20.30
CA LEU A 213 7.53 -2.28 -21.02
C LEU A 213 8.53 -1.45 -20.20
N ASP A 214 8.04 -0.51 -19.38
CA ASP A 214 8.89 0.33 -18.53
C ASP A 214 9.64 -0.49 -17.48
N SER A 215 9.00 -1.51 -16.90
CA SER A 215 9.65 -2.38 -15.92
C SER A 215 10.63 -3.34 -16.56
N VAL A 216 10.31 -3.88 -17.74
CA VAL A 216 11.19 -4.74 -18.54
C VAL A 216 12.46 -3.97 -18.93
N ALA A 217 12.31 -2.73 -19.43
CA ALA A 217 13.44 -1.89 -19.78
C ALA A 217 14.31 -1.55 -18.56
N ARG A 218 13.69 -1.29 -17.40
CA ARG A 218 14.41 -1.08 -16.15
C ARG A 218 15.22 -2.31 -15.75
N GLN A 219 14.62 -3.51 -15.82
CA GLN A 219 15.29 -4.76 -15.44
C GLN A 219 16.47 -5.06 -16.37
N ALA A 220 16.28 -4.93 -17.69
CA ALA A 220 17.34 -5.16 -18.67
C ALA A 220 18.56 -4.24 -18.44
N ASN A 221 18.32 -2.99 -17.99
CA ASN A 221 19.40 -2.07 -17.61
C ASN A 221 20.15 -2.54 -16.35
N ALA A 222 19.44 -3.04 -15.34
CA ALA A 222 20.04 -3.55 -14.10
C ALA A 222 20.91 -4.78 -14.39
N ASP A 223 20.37 -5.76 -15.13
CA ASP A 223 21.06 -7.00 -15.50
C ASP A 223 22.36 -6.72 -16.28
N SER A 224 22.34 -5.73 -17.18
CA SER A 224 23.50 -5.34 -17.99
C SER A 224 24.62 -4.67 -17.18
N LEU A 225 24.28 -4.10 -16.01
CA LEU A 225 25.21 -3.39 -15.13
C LEU A 225 25.70 -4.25 -13.96
N GLY A 226 25.17 -5.47 -13.79
CA GLY A 226 25.54 -6.38 -12.69
C GLY A 226 25.14 -5.86 -11.31
N ILE A 227 24.06 -5.07 -11.26
CA ILE A 227 23.45 -4.50 -10.05
C ILE A 227 22.06 -5.08 -9.85
#